data_AF-A0A6P3BU57-F1
#
_entry.id   AF-A0A6P3BU57-F1
#
_cell.length_a   1.000
_cell.length_b   1.000
_cell.length_c   1.000
_cell.angle_alpha   90.00
_cell.angle_beta   90.00
_cell.angle_gamma   90.00
#
_symmetry.space_group_name_H-M   'P 1'
#
loop_
_entity.id
_entity.type
_entity.pdbx_description
1 polymer ?
#
loop_
_entity_poly.entity_id
_entity_poly.type
_entity_poly.pdbx_seq_one_letter_code
_entity_poly.pdbx_strand_id
1 'polypeptide(L)'
;MKNLPAVELPELFAKFRPGERRDIVSHFTPTIAQQAGITPHLSEPIPVELIDATTPYLLVDESNRILLANDRGVGAWQWAFVGSYSDYASYVLGTSFGSDPALNPAPLYLGPPQNTKYLQSNGSSSSWDWVFWADSSYKYPTVSLKTQAISSQTFKLIYKNNSTEMGLCADSGSWNWVYVGNTSSYTPLTLTARKFFLGYNDLKKLFAATWPNASITDWSFRVGDKDYELLHQSKAQQIYNDSGLSKYKWVEEVFDCDDFSYAYKAQASRVAYEDYKATGNAVQRSYASGVVFGRKPDGTAHAVNVFVDYTCTVKILEPQNGSIIDGKDWAYTPYFILF
;
A
#
# COMPACT_ATOMS: atom_id res chain seq x y z
N MET A 1 -9.71 9.25 -29.05
CA MET A 1 -9.60 10.14 -27.88
C MET A 1 -8.86 11.40 -28.31
N LYS A 2 -9.48 12.58 -28.23
CA LYS A 2 -8.81 13.84 -28.56
C LYS A 2 -7.78 14.11 -27.46
N ASN A 3 -6.52 14.27 -27.85
CA ASN A 3 -5.46 14.76 -26.96
C ASN A 3 -5.88 16.13 -26.42
N LEU A 4 -6.27 16.17 -25.15
CA LEU A 4 -6.36 17.44 -24.42
C LEU A 4 -4.93 18.00 -24.32
N PRO A 5 -4.72 19.30 -24.58
CA PRO A 5 -3.41 19.91 -24.42
C PRO A 5 -2.94 19.73 -22.97
N ALA A 6 -1.65 19.44 -22.80
CA ALA A 6 -1.00 19.44 -21.50
C ALA A 6 -1.14 20.84 -20.91
N VAL A 7 -2.13 21.05 -20.05
CA VAL A 7 -2.27 22.30 -19.31
C VAL A 7 -1.05 22.39 -18.41
N GLU A 8 -0.19 23.38 -18.65
CA GLU A 8 0.97 23.58 -17.81
C GLU A 8 0.51 23.87 -16.36
N LEU A 9 1.07 23.11 -15.41
CA LEU A 9 0.83 23.21 -13.98
C LEU A 9 0.59 24.65 -13.46
N PRO A 10 1.39 25.68 -13.84
CA PRO A 10 1.22 27.07 -13.38
C PRO A 10 -0.15 27.72 -13.66
N GLU A 11 -0.80 27.42 -14.79
CA GLU A 11 -2.09 28.06 -15.15
C GLU A 11 -3.29 27.45 -14.41
N LEU A 12 -3.17 26.18 -14.00
CA LEU A 12 -4.09 25.52 -13.09
C LEU A 12 -3.94 26.12 -11.67
N PHE A 13 -2.71 26.30 -11.19
CA PHE A 13 -2.43 26.85 -9.85
C PHE A 13 -3.02 28.24 -9.60
N ALA A 14 -2.99 29.14 -10.58
CA ALA A 14 -3.49 30.51 -10.43
C ALA A 14 -5.00 30.61 -10.14
N LYS A 15 -5.75 29.51 -10.34
CA LYS A 15 -7.20 29.45 -10.12
C LYS A 15 -7.62 28.72 -8.84
N PHE A 16 -6.70 28.10 -8.10
CA PHE A 16 -7.03 27.30 -6.91
C PHE A 16 -6.60 27.99 -5.62
N ARG A 17 -7.57 28.24 -4.74
CA ARG A 17 -7.29 28.65 -3.36
C ARG A 17 -7.13 27.40 -2.48
N PRO A 18 -6.27 27.46 -1.44
CA PRO A 18 -6.34 26.52 -0.33
C PRO A 18 -7.79 26.42 0.18
N GLY A 19 -8.32 25.20 0.30
CA GLY A 19 -9.68 24.96 0.80
C GLY A 19 -10.83 24.84 -0.21
N GLU A 20 -10.63 25.03 -1.52
CA GLU A 20 -11.70 24.70 -2.49
C GLU A 20 -11.87 23.18 -2.65
N ARG A 21 -12.75 22.60 -1.83
CA ARG A 21 -13.21 21.21 -1.94
C ARG A 21 -14.01 21.04 -3.23
N ARG A 22 -13.50 20.22 -4.15
CA ARG A 22 -14.32 19.69 -5.24
C ARG A 22 -14.16 18.18 -5.23
N ASP A 23 -15.17 17.50 -4.70
CA ASP A 23 -15.29 16.04 -4.60
C ASP A 23 -15.48 15.37 -5.99
N ILE A 24 -14.58 15.66 -6.93
CA ILE A 24 -14.52 14.90 -8.18
C ILE A 24 -13.16 14.25 -8.18
N VAL A 25 -13.07 13.14 -7.44
CA VAL A 25 -12.05 12.12 -7.67
C VAL A 25 -12.33 11.62 -9.08
N SER A 26 -11.48 11.97 -10.06
CA SER A 26 -11.54 11.33 -11.37
C SER A 26 -11.44 9.82 -11.13
N HIS A 27 -12.43 9.10 -11.65
CA HIS A 27 -12.68 7.73 -11.28
C HIS A 27 -11.51 6.87 -11.78
N PHE A 28 -10.58 6.52 -10.89
CA PHE A 28 -9.87 5.26 -11.06
C PHE A 28 -10.94 4.20 -11.28
N THR A 29 -10.73 3.31 -12.27
CA THR A 29 -11.54 2.10 -12.37
C THR A 29 -11.50 1.45 -10.99
N PRO A 30 -12.65 1.33 -10.29
CA PRO A 30 -12.61 0.86 -8.93
C PRO A 30 -12.00 -0.55 -8.88
N THR A 31 -11.07 -0.80 -7.96
CA THR A 31 -10.50 -2.14 -7.76
C THR A 31 -11.60 -3.12 -7.35
N ILE A 32 -11.33 -4.42 -7.48
CA ILE A 32 -12.27 -5.48 -7.07
C ILE A 32 -12.71 -5.27 -5.61
N ALA A 33 -11.79 -4.89 -4.73
CA ALA A 33 -12.09 -4.58 -3.34
C ALA A 33 -13.04 -3.37 -3.20
N GLN A 34 -12.80 -2.29 -3.95
CA GLN A 34 -13.65 -1.10 -3.92
C GLN A 34 -15.07 -1.40 -4.44
N GLN A 35 -15.18 -2.17 -5.53
CA GLN A 35 -16.49 -2.60 -6.07
C GLN A 35 -17.23 -3.50 -5.06
N ALA A 36 -16.48 -4.31 -4.32
CA ALA A 36 -16.99 -5.10 -3.23
C ALA A 36 -17.26 -4.27 -1.96
N GLY A 37 -16.98 -2.96 -1.91
CA GLY A 37 -17.16 -2.14 -0.71
C GLY A 37 -16.33 -2.64 0.47
N ILE A 38 -15.12 -3.14 0.20
CA ILE A 38 -14.15 -3.59 1.20
C ILE A 38 -13.30 -2.39 1.60
N THR A 39 -13.22 -2.18 2.90
CA THR A 39 -12.45 -1.11 3.52
C THR A 39 -11.45 -1.75 4.46
N PRO A 40 -10.13 -1.64 4.22
CA PRO A 40 -9.13 -2.16 5.13
C PRO A 40 -9.32 -1.63 6.55
N HIS A 41 -8.84 -2.39 7.54
CA HIS A 41 -8.65 -1.88 8.88
C HIS A 41 -7.22 -1.36 9.02
N LEU A 42 -7.05 -0.37 9.89
CA LEU A 42 -5.74 0.21 10.18
C LEU A 42 -5.18 -0.42 11.44
N SER A 43 -3.88 -0.71 11.42
CA SER A 43 -3.16 -1.07 12.63
C SER A 43 -3.12 0.08 13.63
N GLU A 44 -2.70 -0.25 14.85
CA GLU A 44 -2.12 0.75 15.75
C GLU A 44 -0.91 1.46 15.09
N PRO A 45 -0.60 2.70 15.50
CA PRO A 45 0.57 3.42 15.01
C PRO A 45 1.87 2.63 15.17
N ILE A 46 2.65 2.58 14.09
CA ILE A 46 3.98 1.96 14.07
C ILE A 46 4.97 2.90 14.74
N PRO A 47 5.82 2.40 15.66
CA PRO A 47 6.90 3.20 16.22
C PRO A 47 7.80 3.79 15.13
N VAL A 48 8.23 5.04 15.30
CA VAL A 48 8.98 5.79 14.28
C VAL A 48 10.28 5.09 13.90
N GLU A 49 10.97 4.51 14.89
CA GLU A 49 12.20 3.75 14.74
C GLU A 49 12.02 2.40 14.00
N LEU A 50 10.78 1.98 13.78
CA LEU A 50 10.44 0.74 13.07
C LEU A 50 9.85 0.99 11.67
N ILE A 51 9.84 2.24 11.20
CA ILE A 51 9.42 2.57 9.84
C ILE A 51 10.49 2.11 8.85
N ASP A 52 10.24 0.95 8.24
CA ASP A 52 11.05 0.42 7.15
C ASP A 52 10.73 1.08 5.80
N ALA A 53 11.77 1.59 5.12
CA ALA A 53 11.68 2.22 3.80
C ALA A 53 11.02 1.33 2.74
N THR A 54 11.25 0.01 2.80
CA THR A 54 10.77 -0.91 1.76
C THR A 54 9.29 -1.29 1.90
N THR A 55 8.63 -0.84 2.98
CA THR A 55 7.23 -1.16 3.22
C THR A 55 6.32 0.06 3.01
N PRO A 56 5.21 -0.09 2.27
CA PRO A 56 4.15 0.91 2.24
C PRO A 56 3.44 1.07 3.59
N TYR A 57 3.10 2.31 3.96
CA TYR A 57 2.33 2.69 5.14
C TYR A 57 1.18 3.64 4.77
N LEU A 58 0.13 3.64 5.57
CA LEU A 58 -0.79 4.75 5.62
C LEU A 58 -0.23 5.84 6.52
N LEU A 59 -0.02 7.04 5.96
CA LEU A 59 0.32 8.23 6.73
C LEU A 59 -0.98 8.90 7.15
N VAL A 60 -1.27 8.85 8.44
CA VAL A 60 -2.52 9.34 9.03
C VAL A 60 -2.24 10.50 9.95
N ASP A 61 -2.89 11.64 9.73
CA ASP A 61 -2.72 12.82 10.56
C ASP A 61 -3.55 12.81 11.85
N GLU A 62 -3.37 13.83 12.69
CA GLU A 62 -4.06 13.98 13.96
C GLU A 62 -5.58 14.15 13.83
N SER A 63 -6.08 14.48 12.63
CA SER A 63 -7.50 14.60 12.31
C SER A 63 -8.07 13.31 11.71
N ASN A 64 -7.33 12.20 11.76
CA ASN A 64 -7.69 10.91 11.15
C ASN A 64 -7.90 11.01 9.63
N ARG A 65 -7.12 11.87 8.98
CA ARG A 65 -7.06 11.99 7.53
C ARG A 65 -5.85 11.24 7.01
N ILE A 66 -6.00 10.64 5.84
CA ILE A 66 -4.97 9.85 5.18
C ILE A 66 -4.38 10.63 4.01
N LEU A 67 -3.05 10.56 3.85
CA LEU A 67 -2.36 11.10 2.68
C LEU A 67 -2.67 10.25 1.44
N LEU A 68 -3.08 10.92 0.36
CA LEU A 68 -3.62 10.30 -0.85
C LEU A 68 -3.15 11.01 -2.12
N ALA A 69 -3.48 10.40 -3.26
CA ALA A 69 -3.27 10.93 -4.60
C ALA A 69 -4.61 11.18 -5.31
N ASN A 70 -4.77 12.34 -5.95
CA ASN A 70 -5.94 12.67 -6.76
C ASN A 70 -5.55 12.78 -8.23
N ASP A 71 -6.19 11.97 -9.07
CA ASP A 71 -5.89 11.79 -10.51
C ASP A 71 -6.40 12.92 -11.42
N ARG A 72 -6.58 14.13 -10.87
CA ARG A 72 -6.92 15.32 -11.67
C ARG A 72 -5.76 15.82 -12.54
N GLY A 73 -4.54 15.36 -12.32
CA GLY A 73 -3.45 15.50 -13.27
C GLY A 73 -3.55 14.36 -14.28
N VAL A 74 -3.88 14.65 -15.53
CA VAL A 74 -4.02 13.62 -16.55
C VAL A 74 -2.68 12.90 -16.76
N GLY A 75 -2.60 11.61 -16.41
CA GLY A 75 -1.54 10.65 -16.76
C GLY A 75 -0.18 10.81 -16.07
N ALA A 76 0.43 12.00 -16.15
CA ALA A 76 1.84 12.21 -15.77
C ALA A 76 2.06 12.58 -14.29
N TRP A 77 1.02 13.04 -13.58
CA TRP A 77 1.14 13.49 -12.20
C TRP A 77 -0.22 13.48 -11.48
N GLN A 78 -0.24 13.48 -10.15
CA GLN A 78 -1.46 13.40 -9.33
C GLN A 78 -1.34 14.33 -8.12
N TRP A 79 -2.36 15.10 -7.78
CA TRP A 79 -2.27 15.99 -6.61
C TRP A 79 -2.15 15.20 -5.31
N ALA A 80 -1.34 15.68 -4.38
CA ALA A 80 -1.33 15.15 -3.02
C ALA A 80 -2.39 15.86 -2.18
N PHE A 81 -3.18 15.08 -1.45
CA PHE A 81 -4.21 15.60 -0.55
C PHE A 81 -4.33 14.73 0.70
N VAL A 82 -4.91 15.26 1.76
CA VAL A 82 -5.36 14.48 2.92
C VAL A 82 -6.89 14.44 2.94
N GLY A 83 -7.47 13.28 3.18
CA GLY A 83 -8.93 13.08 3.25
C GLY A 83 -9.33 12.16 4.38
N SER A 84 -10.54 12.31 4.91
CA SER A 84 -11.07 11.46 5.98
C SER A 84 -11.04 9.98 5.58
N TYR A 85 -10.63 9.12 6.52
CA TYR A 85 -10.59 7.69 6.24
C TYR A 85 -11.95 7.13 5.80
N SER A 86 -13.05 7.55 6.43
CA SER A 86 -14.41 7.09 6.11
C SER A 86 -14.81 7.30 4.65
N ASP A 87 -14.35 8.40 4.05
CA ASP A 87 -14.78 8.80 2.71
C ASP A 87 -13.82 8.27 1.64
N TYR A 88 -12.57 7.99 2.04
CA TYR A 88 -11.49 7.68 1.10
C TYR A 88 -10.76 6.35 1.33
N ALA A 89 -11.18 5.52 2.29
CA ALA A 89 -10.52 4.25 2.60
C ALA A 89 -10.44 3.28 1.40
N SER A 90 -11.37 3.41 0.46
CA SER A 90 -11.35 2.63 -0.77
C SER A 90 -10.21 3.05 -1.71
N TYR A 91 -9.72 4.29 -1.66
CA TYR A 91 -8.76 4.89 -2.61
C TYR A 91 -7.31 4.86 -2.15
N VAL A 92 -6.98 4.05 -1.16
CA VAL A 92 -5.66 4.10 -0.53
C VAL A 92 -4.61 3.40 -1.38
N LEU A 93 -3.60 4.16 -1.78
CA LEU A 93 -2.32 3.67 -2.27
C LEU A 93 -1.31 4.07 -1.18
N GLY A 94 -0.87 3.13 -0.34
CA GLY A 94 0.02 3.42 0.78
C GLY A 94 1.27 4.22 0.35
N THR A 95 2.00 4.83 1.27
CA THR A 95 3.21 5.61 0.98
C THR A 95 4.45 4.86 1.49
N SER A 96 5.51 4.77 0.69
CA SER A 96 6.80 4.23 1.11
C SER A 96 7.90 5.30 1.06
N PHE A 97 9.03 5.02 1.70
CA PHE A 97 10.19 5.92 1.73
C PHE A 97 11.33 5.34 0.88
N GLY A 98 12.16 6.19 0.27
CA GLY A 98 13.29 5.72 -0.56
C GLY A 98 14.47 5.20 0.24
N SER A 99 14.54 5.57 1.50
CA SER A 99 15.55 5.21 2.49
C SER A 99 14.95 5.42 3.89
N ASP A 100 15.66 4.98 4.93
CA ASP A 100 15.24 5.19 6.32
C ASP A 100 15.06 6.69 6.61
N PRO A 101 13.81 7.16 6.79
CA PRO A 101 13.53 8.58 6.93
C PRO A 101 13.87 9.11 8.34
N ALA A 102 14.17 8.24 9.32
CA ALA A 102 14.63 8.66 10.64
C ALA A 102 16.09 9.09 10.62
N LEU A 103 16.89 8.49 9.74
CA LEU A 103 18.31 8.82 9.58
C LEU A 103 18.52 10.04 8.70
N ASN A 104 18.02 10.00 7.46
CA ASN A 104 18.25 11.02 6.44
C ASN A 104 16.96 11.41 5.72
N PRO A 105 16.88 12.62 5.13
CA PRO A 105 15.78 12.97 4.25
C PRO A 105 15.64 11.96 3.11
N ALA A 106 14.44 11.43 2.91
CA ALA A 106 14.12 10.40 1.94
C ALA A 106 12.97 10.85 1.03
N PRO A 107 13.00 10.55 -0.28
CA PRO A 107 11.84 10.77 -1.13
C PRO A 107 10.67 9.89 -0.68
N LEU A 108 9.46 10.43 -0.78
CA LEU A 108 8.22 9.67 -0.58
C LEU A 108 7.71 9.15 -1.92
N TYR A 109 7.23 7.91 -1.93
CA TYR A 109 6.68 7.23 -3.09
C TYR A 109 5.23 6.92 -2.85
N LEU A 110 4.42 7.09 -3.90
CA LEU A 110 3.08 6.50 -3.90
C LEU A 110 3.23 4.98 -4.01
N GLY A 111 2.37 4.24 -3.32
CA GLY A 111 2.44 2.79 -3.25
C GLY A 111 2.05 2.15 -4.60
N PRO A 112 2.24 0.83 -4.72
CA PRO A 112 1.82 0.10 -5.91
C PRO A 112 0.37 0.39 -6.29
N PRO A 113 0.05 0.44 -7.59
CA PRO A 113 0.95 0.21 -8.73
C PRO A 113 1.76 1.47 -9.15
N GLN A 114 1.73 2.55 -8.37
CA GLN A 114 2.29 3.85 -8.71
C GLN A 114 3.67 4.10 -8.04
N ASN A 115 4.43 3.05 -7.76
CA ASN A 115 5.73 3.10 -7.07
C ASN A 115 6.85 3.79 -7.85
N THR A 116 6.56 4.28 -9.06
CA THR A 116 7.43 5.16 -9.84
C THR A 116 7.14 6.65 -9.59
N LYS A 117 6.07 6.99 -8.85
CA LYS A 117 5.68 8.37 -8.59
C LYS A 117 6.20 8.84 -7.24
N TYR A 118 6.92 9.95 -7.26
CA TYR A 118 7.55 10.61 -6.13
C TYR A 118 6.77 11.86 -5.75
N LEU A 119 6.78 12.20 -4.47
CA LEU A 119 6.28 13.51 -4.04
C LEU A 119 7.24 14.60 -4.54
N GLN A 120 6.72 15.51 -5.36
CA GLN A 120 7.43 16.67 -5.91
C GLN A 120 6.75 17.97 -5.47
N SER A 121 7.51 19.06 -5.39
CA SER A 121 6.97 20.41 -5.14
C SER A 121 6.89 21.21 -6.43
N ASN A 122 5.88 22.05 -6.58
CA ASN A 122 5.69 22.89 -7.77
C ASN A 122 6.65 24.09 -7.85
N GLY A 123 7.68 24.11 -7.02
CA GLY A 123 8.61 25.21 -6.85
C GLY A 123 9.73 24.87 -5.87
N SER A 124 10.52 25.90 -5.55
CA SER A 124 11.62 25.87 -4.59
C SER A 124 11.55 27.04 -3.60
N SER A 125 10.34 27.55 -3.35
CA SER A 125 10.05 28.64 -2.43
C SER A 125 10.48 28.31 -1.00
N SER A 126 10.99 29.30 -0.28
CA SER A 126 11.23 29.22 1.16
C SER A 126 10.03 29.63 2.01
N SER A 127 8.89 29.95 1.38
CA SER A 127 7.63 30.24 2.09
C SER A 127 6.74 29.00 2.09
N TRP A 128 6.27 28.58 0.93
CA TRP A 128 5.49 27.37 0.73
C TRP A 128 5.40 27.02 -0.76
N ASP A 129 5.19 25.74 -1.07
CA ASP A 129 4.96 25.21 -2.42
C ASP A 129 3.93 24.08 -2.35
N TRP A 130 3.06 23.96 -3.36
CA TRP A 130 2.15 22.83 -3.49
C TRP A 130 2.91 21.55 -3.81
N VAL A 131 2.42 20.40 -3.35
CA VAL A 131 3.00 19.10 -3.68
C VAL A 131 2.06 18.20 -4.48
N PHE A 132 2.68 17.35 -5.29
CA PHE A 132 1.99 16.38 -6.15
C PHE A 132 2.89 15.17 -6.41
N TRP A 133 2.29 14.04 -6.75
CA TRP A 133 2.95 12.80 -7.12
C TRP A 133 3.27 12.79 -8.62
N ALA A 134 4.51 12.58 -9.02
CA ALA A 134 4.88 12.48 -10.44
C ALA A 134 6.08 11.56 -10.66
N ASP A 135 6.25 11.05 -11.87
CA ASP A 135 7.45 10.26 -12.22
C ASP A 135 8.73 11.10 -12.08
N SER A 136 9.87 10.44 -11.84
CA SER A 136 11.17 11.10 -11.64
C SER A 136 11.64 11.94 -12.83
N SER A 137 11.12 11.68 -14.02
CA SER A 137 11.43 12.45 -15.24
C SER A 137 10.69 13.79 -15.30
N TYR A 138 9.78 14.05 -14.38
CA TYR A 138 9.00 15.28 -14.37
C TYR A 138 9.85 16.48 -13.92
N LYS A 139 9.57 17.68 -14.46
CA LYS A 139 10.47 18.84 -14.40
C LYS A 139 10.64 19.51 -13.03
N TYR A 140 9.97 19.00 -11.99
CA TYR A 140 9.86 19.65 -10.69
C TYR A 140 10.71 18.92 -9.63
N PRO A 141 11.19 19.64 -8.61
CA PRO A 141 12.05 19.05 -7.59
C PRO A 141 11.32 18.00 -6.74
N THR A 142 11.98 16.87 -6.51
CA THR A 142 11.55 15.86 -5.54
C THR A 142 11.67 16.39 -4.12
N VAL A 143 10.63 16.18 -3.31
CA VAL A 143 10.61 16.51 -1.89
C VAL A 143 11.16 15.32 -1.10
N SER A 144 12.38 15.46 -0.58
CA SER A 144 12.98 14.47 0.31
C SER A 144 12.74 14.87 1.77
N LEU A 145 11.91 14.11 2.48
CA LEU A 145 11.46 14.41 3.85
C LEU A 145 12.12 13.47 4.86
N LYS A 146 12.45 14.03 6.03
CA LYS A 146 12.95 13.32 7.20
C LYS A 146 11.84 13.24 8.24
N THR A 147 11.73 12.12 8.96
CA THR A 147 10.88 12.05 10.15
C THR A 147 11.50 12.82 11.30
N GLN A 148 10.71 13.67 11.94
CA GLN A 148 11.02 14.30 13.22
C GLN A 148 10.04 13.75 14.24
N ALA A 149 10.51 12.83 15.08
CA ALA A 149 9.69 12.22 16.12
C ALA A 149 9.16 13.27 17.10
N ILE A 150 7.86 13.22 17.37
CA ILE A 150 7.18 13.97 18.45
C ILE A 150 7.02 13.05 19.67
N SER A 151 6.67 11.78 19.42
CA SER A 151 6.61 10.69 20.40
C SER A 151 7.15 9.42 19.75
N SER A 152 7.07 8.28 20.44
CA SER A 152 7.45 6.98 19.86
C SER A 152 6.65 6.62 18.61
N GLN A 153 5.41 7.11 18.46
CA GLN A 153 4.49 6.69 17.39
C GLN A 153 4.02 7.84 16.48
N THR A 154 4.32 9.08 16.85
CA THR A 154 3.89 10.27 16.10
C THR A 154 5.09 11.08 15.65
N PHE A 155 5.06 11.60 14.42
CA PHE A 155 6.17 12.35 13.83
C PHE A 155 5.67 13.44 12.88
N LYS A 156 6.56 14.38 12.57
CA LYS A 156 6.40 15.32 11.44
C LYS A 156 7.30 14.88 10.29
N LEU A 157 6.92 15.24 9.07
CA LEU A 157 7.80 15.13 7.91
C LEU A 157 8.36 16.49 7.56
N ILE A 158 9.68 16.64 7.66
CA ILE A 158 10.38 17.92 7.50
C ILE A 158 11.59 17.80 6.57
N TYR A 159 12.00 18.88 5.95
CA TYR A 159 13.26 18.96 5.19
C TYR A 159 13.84 20.37 5.21
N LYS A 160 15.09 20.50 4.78
CA LYS A 160 15.73 21.81 4.62
C LYS A 160 15.70 22.23 3.15
N ASN A 161 15.00 23.32 2.85
CA ASN A 161 15.14 24.03 1.58
C ASN A 161 16.10 25.20 1.79
N ASN A 162 17.35 25.05 1.33
CA ASN A 162 18.47 25.93 1.68
C ASN A 162 18.64 26.05 3.22
N SER A 163 18.49 27.24 3.78
CA SER A 163 18.55 27.50 5.23
C SER A 163 17.19 27.42 5.93
N THR A 164 16.10 27.21 5.18
CA THR A 164 14.74 27.21 5.73
C THR A 164 14.27 25.79 6.01
N GLU A 165 13.78 25.55 7.21
CA GLU A 165 13.09 24.30 7.55
C GLU A 165 11.67 24.35 7.01
N MET A 166 11.34 23.35 6.21
CA MET A 166 10.04 23.16 5.57
C MET A 166 9.41 21.89 6.14
N GLY A 167 8.09 21.84 6.25
CA GLY A 167 7.35 20.65 6.68
C GLY A 167 6.18 20.34 5.75
N LEU A 168 5.73 19.09 5.76
CA LEU A 168 4.51 18.67 5.07
C LEU A 168 3.29 19.21 5.83
N CYS A 169 2.45 19.99 5.17
CA CYS A 169 1.36 20.76 5.75
C CYS A 169 0.06 20.52 4.98
N ALA A 170 -1.07 20.73 5.66
CA ALA A 170 -2.39 20.86 5.06
C ALA A 170 -3.27 21.67 6.01
N ASP A 171 -4.23 22.45 5.52
CA ASP A 171 -5.13 23.18 6.41
C ASP A 171 -6.10 22.22 7.13
N SER A 172 -6.78 22.73 8.16
CA SER A 172 -7.79 21.97 8.92
C SER A 172 -9.02 21.57 8.09
N GLY A 173 -9.87 20.71 8.67
CA GLY A 173 -11.10 20.20 8.04
C GLY A 173 -10.96 18.75 7.58
N SER A 174 -12.06 18.11 7.17
CA SER A 174 -12.08 16.67 6.82
C SER A 174 -11.32 16.32 5.54
N TRP A 175 -10.91 17.32 4.76
CA TRP A 175 -10.21 17.17 3.50
C TRP A 175 -9.40 18.43 3.18
N ASN A 176 -8.17 18.28 2.68
CA ASN A 176 -7.41 19.42 2.16
C ASN A 176 -6.27 19.02 1.20
N TRP A 177 -5.84 19.97 0.37
CA TRP A 177 -4.63 19.81 -0.44
C TRP A 177 -3.38 19.84 0.44
N VAL A 178 -2.36 19.11 0.03
CA VAL A 178 -1.09 19.04 0.75
C VAL A 178 -0.08 19.96 0.09
N TYR A 179 0.71 20.63 0.91
CA TYR A 179 1.79 21.52 0.50
C TYR A 179 3.00 21.33 1.42
N VAL A 180 4.15 21.86 1.02
CA VAL A 180 5.29 22.05 1.93
C VAL A 180 5.36 23.51 2.35
N GLY A 181 5.54 23.79 3.63
CA GLY A 181 5.54 25.15 4.17
C GLY A 181 6.65 25.37 5.18
N ASN A 182 7.14 26.60 5.26
CA ASN A 182 8.12 27.04 6.25
C ASN A 182 7.58 26.84 7.67
N THR A 183 8.30 26.08 8.50
CA THR A 183 7.84 25.67 9.84
C THR A 183 7.70 26.82 10.82
N SER A 184 8.24 28.00 10.51
CA SER A 184 8.03 29.23 11.30
C SER A 184 6.68 29.92 11.03
N SER A 185 6.06 29.66 9.86
CA SER A 185 4.82 30.30 9.41
C SER A 185 3.66 29.32 9.26
N TYR A 186 3.95 28.03 9.07
CA TYR A 186 2.99 26.96 8.87
C TYR A 186 3.22 25.85 9.87
N THR A 187 2.15 25.17 10.28
CA THR A 187 2.21 24.03 11.20
C THR A 187 2.25 22.73 10.41
N PRO A 188 3.34 21.95 10.47
CA PRO A 188 3.38 20.64 9.81
C PRO A 188 2.40 19.65 10.44
N LEU A 189 1.89 18.74 9.61
CA LEU A 189 1.01 17.66 10.03
C LEU A 189 1.69 16.77 11.06
N THR A 190 0.94 16.35 12.08
CA THR A 190 1.37 15.33 13.04
C THR A 190 0.88 13.98 12.55
N LEU A 191 1.80 13.16 12.06
CA LEU A 191 1.50 11.92 11.37
C LEU A 191 1.77 10.69 12.25
N THR A 192 1.00 9.65 11.99
CA THR A 192 1.26 8.26 12.38
C THR A 192 1.46 7.42 11.11
N ALA A 193 2.32 6.41 11.17
CA ALA A 193 2.43 5.40 10.13
C ALA A 193 1.60 4.19 10.55
N ARG A 194 0.75 3.67 9.67
CA ARG A 194 -0.13 2.52 9.94
C ARG A 194 -0.05 1.48 8.83
N LYS A 195 -0.34 0.22 9.16
CA LYS A 195 -0.41 -0.91 8.23
C LYS A 195 -1.86 -1.24 7.88
N PHE A 196 -2.03 -2.04 6.84
CA PHE A 196 -3.32 -2.45 6.29
C PHE A 196 -3.67 -3.87 6.73
N PHE A 197 -4.89 -4.06 7.23
CA PHE A 197 -5.40 -5.34 7.66
C PHE A 197 -6.74 -5.65 7.00
N LEU A 198 -7.01 -6.93 6.75
CA LEU A 198 -8.34 -7.42 6.42
C LEU A 198 -8.75 -8.50 7.42
N GLY A 199 -9.99 -8.42 7.87
CA GLY A 199 -10.61 -9.46 8.67
C GLY A 199 -11.19 -10.59 7.82
N TYR A 200 -11.67 -11.64 8.48
CA TYR A 200 -12.29 -12.81 7.84
C TYR A 200 -13.34 -12.46 6.77
N ASN A 201 -14.31 -11.60 7.12
CA ASN A 201 -15.42 -11.28 6.24
C ASN A 201 -14.97 -10.55 4.98
N ASP A 202 -14.02 -9.63 5.11
CA ASP A 202 -13.49 -8.87 3.98
C ASP A 202 -12.62 -9.73 3.08
N LEU A 203 -11.76 -10.59 3.66
CA LEU A 203 -11.01 -11.57 2.89
C LEU A 203 -11.93 -12.50 2.09
N LYS A 204 -12.94 -13.10 2.75
CA LYS A 204 -13.88 -13.98 2.07
C LYS A 204 -14.61 -13.27 0.92
N LYS A 205 -15.06 -12.03 1.16
CA LYS A 205 -15.73 -11.19 0.16
C LYS A 205 -14.80 -10.86 -1.01
N LEU A 206 -13.54 -10.54 -0.73
CA LEU A 206 -12.53 -10.24 -1.75
C LEU A 206 -12.27 -11.47 -2.63
N PHE A 207 -12.14 -12.64 -2.03
CA PHE A 207 -11.89 -13.90 -2.73
C PHE A 207 -13.09 -14.31 -3.59
N ALA A 208 -14.32 -14.14 -3.10
CA ALA A 208 -15.53 -14.36 -3.89
C ALA A 208 -15.63 -13.39 -5.07
N ALA A 209 -15.24 -12.12 -4.90
CA ALA A 209 -15.23 -11.13 -5.96
C ALA A 209 -14.10 -11.37 -6.99
N THR A 210 -12.96 -11.92 -6.55
CA THR A 210 -11.83 -12.27 -7.43
C THR A 210 -12.17 -13.48 -8.30
N TRP A 211 -12.86 -14.48 -7.74
CA TRP A 211 -13.25 -15.71 -8.42
C TRP A 211 -14.76 -15.91 -8.37
N PRO A 212 -15.54 -15.17 -9.19
CA PRO A 212 -17.00 -15.22 -9.12
C PRO A 212 -17.61 -16.58 -9.49
N ASN A 213 -16.86 -17.43 -10.18
CA ASN A 213 -17.29 -18.78 -10.55
C ASN A 213 -16.93 -19.85 -9.49
N ALA A 214 -16.20 -19.47 -8.44
CA ALA A 214 -15.85 -20.37 -7.35
C ALA A 214 -16.91 -20.33 -6.24
N SER A 215 -17.24 -21.49 -5.67
CA SER A 215 -18.13 -21.57 -4.52
C SER A 215 -17.38 -21.29 -3.21
N ILE A 216 -17.18 -20.00 -2.91
CA ILE A 216 -16.50 -19.53 -1.68
C ILE A 216 -17.50 -19.47 -0.52
N THR A 217 -17.46 -20.48 0.35
CA THR A 217 -18.37 -20.67 1.50
C THR A 217 -17.56 -20.72 2.80
N ASP A 218 -18.22 -20.79 3.96
CA ASP A 218 -17.53 -20.97 5.25
C ASP A 218 -16.79 -22.31 5.33
N TRP A 219 -17.19 -23.30 4.52
CA TRP A 219 -16.53 -24.58 4.46
C TRP A 219 -15.25 -24.54 3.61
N SER A 220 -15.31 -23.86 2.46
CA SER A 220 -14.18 -23.75 1.53
C SER A 220 -13.21 -22.61 1.84
N PHE A 221 -13.57 -21.69 2.74
CA PHE A 221 -12.73 -20.56 3.15
C PHE A 221 -12.44 -20.61 4.66
N ARG A 222 -11.22 -21.02 5.02
CA ARG A 222 -10.77 -21.20 6.41
C ARG A 222 -9.71 -20.17 6.76
N VAL A 223 -9.84 -19.58 7.95
CA VAL A 223 -8.84 -18.67 8.53
C VAL A 223 -8.43 -19.20 9.90
N GLY A 224 -7.15 -19.07 10.23
CA GLY A 224 -6.61 -19.31 11.57
C GLY A 224 -6.68 -18.09 12.50
N ASP A 225 -6.73 -16.87 11.95
CA ASP A 225 -6.62 -15.62 12.70
C ASP A 225 -7.79 -14.66 12.43
N LYS A 226 -7.90 -13.62 13.27
CA LYS A 226 -8.95 -12.59 13.14
C LYS A 226 -8.65 -11.58 12.04
N ASP A 227 -7.41 -11.13 11.96
CA ASP A 227 -6.96 -10.05 11.10
C ASP A 227 -5.64 -10.42 10.42
N TYR A 228 -5.50 -10.01 9.16
CA TYR A 228 -4.36 -10.35 8.32
C TYR A 228 -3.74 -9.11 7.69
N GLU A 229 -2.44 -8.91 7.91
CA GLU A 229 -1.66 -7.81 7.32
C GLU A 229 -1.48 -8.03 5.81
N LEU A 230 -1.86 -7.05 5.00
CA LEU A 230 -1.62 -7.06 3.56
C LEU A 230 -0.12 -7.05 3.24
N LEU A 231 0.27 -7.68 2.14
CA LEU A 231 1.67 -7.92 1.79
C LEU A 231 2.12 -7.18 0.54
N HIS A 232 3.31 -6.57 0.56
CA HIS A 232 3.95 -6.17 -0.69
C HIS A 232 4.36 -7.42 -1.49
N GLN A 233 4.31 -7.34 -2.82
CA GLN A 233 4.84 -8.39 -3.68
C GLN A 233 6.33 -8.68 -3.40
N SER A 234 7.14 -7.66 -3.08
CA SER A 234 8.55 -7.87 -2.73
C SER A 234 8.72 -8.66 -1.44
N LYS A 235 7.83 -8.48 -0.44
CA LYS A 235 7.86 -9.25 0.80
C LYS A 235 7.44 -10.70 0.56
N ALA A 236 6.41 -10.93 -0.26
CA ALA A 236 6.01 -12.27 -0.68
C ALA A 236 7.15 -13.00 -1.41
N GLN A 237 7.87 -12.28 -2.29
CA GLN A 237 9.05 -12.80 -2.99
C GLN A 237 10.24 -13.05 -2.05
N GLN A 238 10.48 -12.17 -1.09
CA GLN A 238 11.50 -12.37 -0.06
C GLN A 238 11.23 -13.65 0.74
N ILE A 239 9.99 -13.84 1.20
CA ILE A 239 9.57 -15.06 1.93
C ILE A 239 9.85 -16.31 1.08
N TYR A 240 9.54 -16.27 -0.22
CA TYR A 240 9.84 -17.37 -1.13
C TYR A 240 11.35 -17.62 -1.25
N ASN A 241 12.15 -16.57 -1.45
CA ASN A 241 13.61 -16.71 -1.56
C ASN A 241 14.21 -17.30 -0.27
N ASP A 242 13.74 -16.83 0.88
CA ASP A 242 14.19 -17.26 2.21
C ASP A 242 13.73 -18.69 2.56
N SER A 243 12.68 -19.19 1.90
CA SER A 243 12.20 -20.58 2.07
C SER A 243 13.17 -21.63 1.52
N GLY A 244 13.99 -21.26 0.54
CA GLY A 244 14.84 -22.20 -0.19
C GLY A 244 14.09 -23.16 -1.13
N LEU A 245 12.78 -22.97 -1.36
CA LEU A 245 11.96 -23.85 -2.20
C LEU A 245 12.48 -24.02 -3.63
N SER A 246 13.16 -23.02 -4.18
CA SER A 246 13.81 -23.08 -5.50
C SER A 246 14.85 -24.19 -5.66
N LYS A 247 15.31 -24.79 -4.55
CA LYS A 247 16.29 -25.89 -4.54
C LYS A 247 15.63 -27.27 -4.65
N TYR A 248 14.32 -27.36 -4.44
CA TYR A 248 13.58 -28.62 -4.50
C TYR A 248 13.06 -28.84 -5.92
N LYS A 249 12.86 -30.11 -6.27
CA LYS A 249 12.24 -30.52 -7.52
C LYS A 249 10.92 -31.20 -7.20
N TRP A 250 9.95 -30.98 -8.08
CA TRP A 250 8.70 -31.70 -8.04
C TRP A 250 8.94 -33.20 -8.13
N VAL A 251 8.35 -33.95 -7.20
CA VAL A 251 8.28 -35.41 -7.21
C VAL A 251 6.87 -35.81 -6.80
N GLU A 252 6.15 -36.46 -7.70
CA GLU A 252 4.78 -36.95 -7.51
C GLU A 252 4.56 -37.56 -6.12
N GLU A 253 3.60 -37.01 -5.36
CA GLU A 253 3.16 -37.48 -4.04
C GLU A 253 4.24 -37.51 -2.92
N VAL A 254 5.44 -37.00 -3.20
CA VAL A 254 6.56 -36.95 -2.24
C VAL A 254 6.91 -35.50 -1.88
N PHE A 255 6.96 -34.65 -2.90
CA PHE A 255 7.16 -33.22 -2.77
C PHE A 255 6.55 -32.53 -3.98
N ASP A 256 5.23 -32.41 -3.97
CA ASP A 256 4.45 -31.87 -5.09
C ASP A 256 3.78 -30.53 -4.75
N CYS A 257 2.81 -30.11 -5.56
CA CYS A 257 2.19 -28.79 -5.47
C CYS A 257 1.69 -28.44 -4.05
N ASP A 258 1.17 -29.39 -3.28
CA ASP A 258 0.69 -29.09 -1.94
C ASP A 258 1.82 -28.95 -0.92
N ASP A 259 2.86 -29.79 -0.99
CA ASP A 259 4.04 -29.69 -0.13
C ASP A 259 4.76 -28.35 -0.32
N PHE A 260 4.96 -27.94 -1.57
CA PHE A 260 5.54 -26.62 -1.87
C PHE A 260 4.68 -25.49 -1.26
N SER A 261 3.36 -25.60 -1.36
CA SER A 261 2.42 -24.60 -0.85
C SER A 261 2.41 -24.53 0.69
N TYR A 262 2.41 -25.68 1.37
CA TYR A 262 2.47 -25.74 2.82
C TYR A 262 3.80 -25.25 3.36
N ALA A 263 4.92 -25.61 2.72
CA ALA A 263 6.24 -25.16 3.11
C ALA A 263 6.38 -23.64 3.00
N TYR A 264 5.87 -23.03 1.92
CA TYR A 264 5.82 -21.57 1.80
C TYR A 264 4.97 -20.94 2.91
N LYS A 265 3.77 -21.48 3.18
CA LYS A 265 2.90 -20.96 4.25
C LYS A 265 3.58 -21.01 5.62
N ALA A 266 4.25 -22.12 5.94
CA ALA A 266 5.01 -22.26 7.17
C ALA A 266 6.15 -21.22 7.26
N GLN A 267 6.86 -20.99 6.16
CA GLN A 267 7.90 -19.97 6.08
C GLN A 267 7.32 -18.55 6.24
N ALA A 268 6.17 -18.24 5.64
CA ALA A 268 5.49 -16.95 5.81
C ALA A 268 5.14 -16.70 7.29
N SER A 269 4.62 -17.71 7.99
CA SER A 269 4.34 -17.64 9.42
C SER A 269 5.60 -17.45 10.26
N ARG A 270 6.70 -18.13 9.91
CA ARG A 270 8.00 -17.95 10.59
C ARG A 270 8.50 -16.51 10.46
N VAL A 271 8.47 -15.94 9.25
CA VAL A 271 8.91 -14.57 8.99
C VAL A 271 8.01 -13.57 9.74
N ALA A 272 6.70 -13.78 9.74
CA ALA A 272 5.77 -12.94 10.49
C ALA A 272 6.09 -12.91 11.99
N TYR A 273 6.41 -14.08 12.58
CA TYR A 273 6.83 -14.19 13.97
C TYR A 273 8.18 -13.49 14.25
N GLU A 274 9.12 -13.58 13.33
CA GLU A 274 10.42 -12.90 13.44
C GLU A 274 10.26 -11.39 13.35
N ASP A 275 9.45 -10.89 12.43
CA ASP A 275 9.13 -9.48 12.28
C ASP A 275 8.41 -8.96 13.53
N TYR A 276 7.45 -9.70 14.09
CA TYR A 276 6.80 -9.38 15.36
C TYR A 276 7.82 -9.17 16.49
N LYS A 277 8.77 -10.11 16.67
CA LYS A 277 9.83 -9.98 17.67
C LYS A 277 10.75 -8.78 17.39
N ALA A 278 11.11 -8.55 16.13
CA ALA A 278 11.97 -7.44 15.73
C ALA A 278 11.34 -6.07 16.04
N THR A 279 10.00 -5.99 16.03
CA THR A 279 9.26 -4.79 16.46
C THR A 279 9.12 -4.64 17.98
N GLY A 280 9.79 -5.47 18.79
CA GLY A 280 9.61 -5.46 20.24
C GLY A 280 8.18 -5.82 20.65
N ASN A 281 7.52 -6.68 19.88
CA ASN A 281 6.12 -7.08 20.05
C ASN A 281 5.09 -5.96 19.80
N ALA A 282 5.51 -4.82 19.21
CA ALA A 282 4.62 -3.68 19.01
C ALA A 282 3.53 -3.92 17.95
N VAL A 283 3.71 -4.88 17.05
CA VAL A 283 2.79 -5.10 15.93
C VAL A 283 2.50 -6.59 15.73
N GLN A 284 1.32 -7.03 16.16
CA GLN A 284 0.83 -8.39 15.94
C GLN A 284 0.41 -8.56 14.48
N ARG A 285 1.05 -9.49 13.75
CA ARG A 285 0.95 -9.61 12.30
C ARG A 285 0.84 -11.07 11.89
N SER A 286 -0.35 -11.52 11.50
CA SER A 286 -0.47 -12.66 10.60
C SER A 286 -0.49 -12.10 9.19
N TYR A 287 0.40 -12.55 8.31
CA TYR A 287 0.36 -12.09 6.93
C TYR A 287 -0.87 -12.64 6.22
N ALA A 288 -1.50 -11.82 5.38
CA ALA A 288 -2.54 -12.23 4.44
C ALA A 288 -1.91 -13.12 3.35
N SER A 289 -1.47 -14.31 3.76
CA SER A 289 -0.79 -15.32 2.97
C SER A 289 -1.33 -16.70 3.32
N GLY A 290 -1.88 -17.37 2.33
CA GLY A 290 -2.56 -18.65 2.48
C GLY A 290 -2.15 -19.70 1.45
N VAL A 291 -2.85 -20.81 1.49
CA VAL A 291 -2.83 -21.87 0.47
C VAL A 291 -4.19 -21.87 -0.23
N VAL A 292 -4.18 -22.03 -1.54
CA VAL A 292 -5.39 -22.26 -2.33
C VAL A 292 -5.24 -23.54 -3.14
N PHE A 293 -6.29 -24.34 -3.11
CA PHE A 293 -6.46 -25.49 -3.98
C PHE A 293 -7.50 -25.17 -5.02
N GLY A 294 -7.17 -25.44 -6.28
CA GLY A 294 -8.02 -25.18 -7.42
C GLY A 294 -8.07 -26.34 -8.38
N ARG A 295 -9.09 -26.35 -9.23
CA ARG A 295 -9.31 -27.40 -10.22
C ARG A 295 -9.68 -26.81 -11.58
N LYS A 296 -9.23 -27.47 -12.64
CA LYS A 296 -9.64 -27.20 -14.03
C LYS A 296 -10.86 -28.05 -14.43
N PRO A 297 -11.57 -27.68 -15.53
CA PRO A 297 -12.69 -28.48 -16.03
C PRO A 297 -12.32 -29.93 -16.38
N ASP A 298 -11.07 -30.20 -16.74
CA ASP A 298 -10.54 -31.55 -17.04
C ASP A 298 -10.25 -32.40 -15.79
N GLY A 299 -10.45 -31.85 -14.59
CA GLY A 299 -10.22 -32.53 -13.32
C GLY A 299 -8.84 -32.30 -12.72
N THR A 300 -7.90 -31.69 -13.45
CA THR A 300 -6.54 -31.40 -12.96
C THR A 300 -6.61 -30.47 -11.75
N ALA A 301 -6.06 -30.92 -10.63
CA ALA A 301 -5.95 -30.13 -9.40
C ALA A 301 -4.56 -29.49 -9.30
N HIS A 302 -4.49 -28.35 -8.61
CA HIS A 302 -3.23 -27.69 -8.31
C HIS A 302 -3.35 -26.93 -6.99
N ALA A 303 -2.26 -26.93 -6.23
CA ALA A 303 -2.13 -26.14 -5.00
C ALA A 303 -1.06 -25.08 -5.20
N VAL A 304 -1.37 -23.85 -4.80
CA VAL A 304 -0.46 -22.70 -4.83
C VAL A 304 -0.68 -21.83 -3.60
N ASN A 305 0.17 -20.83 -3.43
CA ASN A 305 -0.05 -19.83 -2.39
C ASN A 305 -0.84 -18.65 -2.92
N VAL A 306 -1.60 -18.04 -2.01
CA VAL A 306 -2.32 -16.78 -2.24
C VAL A 306 -1.80 -15.74 -1.27
N PHE A 307 -1.73 -14.49 -1.70
CA PHE A 307 -1.63 -13.37 -0.77
C PHE A 307 -2.50 -12.20 -1.21
N VAL A 308 -2.80 -11.29 -0.29
CA VAL A 308 -3.51 -10.04 -0.61
C VAL A 308 -2.54 -8.88 -0.49
N ASP A 309 -2.41 -8.08 -1.55
CA ASP A 309 -1.53 -6.92 -1.56
C ASP A 309 -2.18 -5.65 -1.00
N TYR A 310 -1.40 -4.58 -0.83
CA TYR A 310 -1.89 -3.30 -0.30
C TYR A 310 -2.92 -2.59 -1.19
N THR A 311 -3.08 -3.02 -2.45
CA THR A 311 -4.16 -2.55 -3.33
C THR A 311 -5.45 -3.32 -3.13
N CYS A 312 -5.47 -4.21 -2.13
CA CYS A 312 -6.51 -5.20 -1.89
C CYS A 312 -6.76 -6.09 -3.12
N THR A 313 -5.68 -6.47 -3.81
CA THR A 313 -5.73 -7.41 -4.92
C THR A 313 -5.24 -8.77 -4.45
N VAL A 314 -6.01 -9.81 -4.74
CA VAL A 314 -5.55 -11.20 -4.55
C VAL A 314 -4.49 -11.52 -5.58
N LYS A 315 -3.37 -12.07 -5.13
CA LYS A 315 -2.26 -12.52 -5.95
C LYS A 315 -2.05 -14.02 -5.74
N ILE A 316 -1.63 -14.71 -6.79
CA ILE A 316 -1.10 -16.08 -6.71
C ILE A 316 0.41 -16.02 -6.69
N LEU A 317 1.02 -16.81 -5.82
CA LEU A 317 2.44 -17.15 -5.87
C LEU A 317 2.54 -18.65 -6.19
N GLU A 318 3.27 -18.99 -7.26
CA GLU A 318 3.61 -20.38 -7.62
C GLU A 318 4.84 -20.81 -6.82
N PRO A 319 4.69 -21.61 -5.75
CA PRO A 319 5.80 -21.92 -4.84
C PRO A 319 6.86 -22.84 -5.46
N GLN A 320 6.64 -23.43 -6.64
CA GLN A 320 7.66 -24.20 -7.34
C GLN A 320 8.70 -23.34 -8.07
N ASN A 321 8.34 -22.10 -8.42
CA ASN A 321 9.24 -21.22 -9.20
C ASN A 321 9.26 -19.75 -8.73
N GLY A 322 8.39 -19.37 -7.81
CA GLY A 322 8.29 -18.03 -7.24
C GLY A 322 7.59 -17.01 -8.13
N SER A 323 6.98 -17.42 -9.26
CA SER A 323 6.24 -16.50 -10.12
C SER A 323 4.98 -15.98 -9.43
N ILE A 324 4.63 -14.73 -9.71
CA ILE A 324 3.48 -14.05 -9.12
C ILE A 324 2.58 -13.50 -10.22
N ILE A 325 1.29 -13.77 -10.13
CA ILE A 325 0.24 -13.28 -11.05
C ILE A 325 -0.94 -12.73 -10.26
N ASP A 326 -1.84 -11.99 -10.92
CA ASP A 326 -3.12 -11.62 -10.32
C ASP A 326 -4.00 -12.85 -10.14
N GLY A 327 -4.75 -12.90 -9.03
CA GLY A 327 -5.65 -14.01 -8.70
C GLY A 327 -6.68 -14.28 -9.80
N LYS A 328 -7.26 -13.22 -10.36
CA LYS A 328 -8.23 -13.30 -11.47
C LYS A 328 -7.69 -14.01 -12.72
N ASP A 329 -6.37 -14.04 -12.89
CA ASP A 329 -5.70 -14.60 -14.07
C ASP A 329 -5.25 -16.06 -13.82
N TRP A 330 -5.54 -16.63 -12.65
CA TRP A 330 -5.24 -18.01 -12.33
C TRP A 330 -6.15 -18.97 -13.10
N ALA A 331 -5.56 -19.95 -13.79
CA ALA A 331 -6.27 -20.86 -14.68
C ALA A 331 -7.14 -21.91 -13.98
N TYR A 332 -7.14 -21.97 -12.64
CA TYR A 332 -7.88 -22.94 -11.84
C TYR A 332 -9.03 -22.25 -11.12
N THR A 333 -10.15 -22.97 -10.95
CA THR A 333 -11.24 -22.50 -10.08
C THR A 333 -10.95 -22.95 -8.65
N PRO A 334 -10.81 -22.03 -7.68
CA PRO A 334 -10.61 -22.40 -6.28
C PRO A 334 -11.76 -23.24 -5.73
N TYR A 335 -11.43 -24.26 -4.95
CA TYR A 335 -12.40 -25.05 -4.18
C TYR A 335 -12.08 -25.13 -2.69
N PHE A 336 -10.86 -24.78 -2.27
CA PHE A 336 -10.47 -24.69 -0.86
C PHE A 336 -9.38 -23.64 -0.67
N ILE A 337 -9.50 -22.81 0.35
CA ILE A 337 -8.57 -21.74 0.70
C ILE A 337 -8.34 -21.76 2.22
N LEU A 338 -7.08 -21.70 2.63
CA LEU A 338 -6.64 -21.69 4.02
C LEU A 338 -5.69 -20.53 4.28
N PHE A 339 -6.06 -19.65 5.21
CA PHE A 339 -5.24 -18.54 5.73
C PHE A 339 -4.80 -18.76 7.17
#